data_AF-A0A485AD31-F1
#
_entry.id   AF-A0A485AD31-F1
#
_cell.length_a   1.000
_cell.length_b   1.000
_cell.length_c   1.000
_cell.angle_alpha   90.00
_cell.angle_beta   90.00
_cell.angle_gamma   90.00
#
_symmetry.space_group_name_H-M   'P 1'
#
loop_
_entity.id
_entity.type
_entity.pdbx_description
1 polymer ?
#
loop_
_entity_poly.entity_id
_entity_poly.type
_entity_poly.pdbx_seq_one_letter_code
_entity_poly.pdbx_strand_id
1 'polypeptide(L)'
;MGRLVVISNRIAPPDDKKASAGGLAVGILGALKAAGGLWFGWSGEIGDDQKPLNTVTRGNITWASFTLNERDHDEYYNQFSNAVLWPAFHYRLDLVDFQRPSWDGYLRVNANLAKKLLPLIEPDDILWIHDYHLLPFASELRKLGVNNRIGFFCTFRSRRLRFLTRCLRMPSFLSSSVTTICLASRPITTGWRFLIASRYRPGW
;
A
#
# COMPACT_ATOMS: atom_id res chain seq x y z
N MET A 1 23.43 3.41 -3.04
CA MET A 1 22.18 3.54 -3.82
C MET A 1 21.11 2.85 -3.00
N GLY A 2 20.06 3.56 -2.58
CA GLY A 2 19.06 3.00 -1.66
C GLY A 2 18.29 1.82 -2.26
N ARG A 3 18.00 0.79 -1.47
CA ARG A 3 17.20 -0.35 -1.92
C ARG A 3 15.73 0.05 -2.09
N LEU A 4 15.02 -0.72 -2.91
CA LEU A 4 13.58 -0.55 -3.12
C LEU A 4 12.82 -1.34 -2.04
N VAL A 5 11.94 -0.67 -1.32
CA VAL A 5 11.02 -1.29 -0.35
C VAL A 5 9.62 -1.22 -0.93
N VAL A 6 9.10 -2.34 -1.40
CA VAL A 6 7.73 -2.45 -1.93
C VAL A 6 6.79 -2.88 -0.82
N ILE A 7 5.70 -2.13 -0.63
CA ILE A 7 4.68 -2.38 0.38
C ILE A 7 3.36 -2.63 -0.34
N SER A 8 2.79 -3.83 -0.22
CA SER A 8 1.49 -4.16 -0.82
C SER A 8 0.66 -5.02 0.11
N ASN A 9 -0.67 -4.96 -0.02
CA ASN A 9 -1.53 -5.81 0.79
C ASN A 9 -1.32 -7.29 0.47
N ARG A 10 -1.22 -7.70 -0.79
CA ARG A 10 -0.89 -9.09 -1.17
C ARG A 10 0.53 -9.19 -1.66
N ILE A 11 1.25 -10.25 -1.27
CA ILE A 11 2.56 -10.61 -1.82
C ILE A 11 2.44 -11.84 -2.70
N ALA A 12 3.29 -11.95 -3.73
CA ALA A 12 3.45 -13.20 -4.44
C ALA A 12 4.25 -14.18 -3.58
N PRO A 13 3.88 -15.47 -3.53
CA PRO A 13 4.70 -16.45 -2.83
C PRO A 13 6.10 -16.50 -3.44
N PRO A 14 7.15 -16.73 -2.64
CA PRO A 14 8.53 -16.81 -3.11
C PRO A 14 8.80 -18.03 -4.01
N ASP A 15 7.84 -18.96 -4.13
CA ASP A 15 7.87 -20.06 -5.09
C ASP A 15 7.13 -19.68 -6.38
N ASP A 16 7.88 -19.65 -7.49
CA ASP A 16 7.38 -19.34 -8.85
C ASP A 16 6.19 -20.23 -9.29
N LYS A 17 5.98 -21.40 -8.66
CA LYS A 17 4.96 -22.39 -9.08
C LYS A 17 3.53 -22.08 -8.62
N LYS A 18 3.33 -21.18 -7.65
CA LYS A 18 1.98 -20.84 -7.11
C LYS A 18 1.56 -19.40 -7.37
N ALA A 19 2.29 -18.68 -8.21
CA ALA A 19 1.97 -17.30 -8.54
C ALA A 19 0.72 -17.21 -9.44
N SER A 20 -0.46 -17.34 -8.86
CA SER A 20 -1.68 -16.74 -9.41
C SER A 20 -1.55 -15.23 -9.24
N ALA A 21 -0.65 -14.62 -10.02
CA ALA A 21 -0.21 -13.26 -9.82
C ALA A 21 -1.07 -12.35 -10.70
N GLY A 22 -2.07 -11.71 -10.10
CA GLY A 22 -2.73 -10.55 -10.71
C GLY A 22 -1.67 -9.55 -11.18
N GLY A 23 -1.95 -8.79 -12.25
CA GLY A 23 -0.94 -8.02 -12.98
C GLY A 23 -0.11 -7.01 -12.17
N LEU A 24 -0.53 -6.66 -10.95
CA LEU A 24 0.27 -5.90 -9.99
C LEU A 24 1.48 -6.70 -9.48
N ALA A 25 1.29 -7.94 -9.05
CA ALA A 25 2.33 -8.78 -8.47
C ALA A 25 3.43 -9.11 -9.49
N VAL A 26 3.07 -9.32 -10.75
CA VAL A 26 4.04 -9.54 -11.85
C VAL A 26 4.89 -8.29 -12.07
N GLY A 27 4.27 -7.10 -12.11
CA GLY A 27 5.00 -5.84 -12.29
C GLY A 27 5.96 -5.54 -11.13
N ILE A 28 5.51 -5.78 -9.90
CA ILE A 28 6.33 -5.60 -8.69
C ILE A 28 7.52 -6.57 -8.69
N LEU A 29 7.30 -7.85 -8.99
CA LEU A 29 8.38 -8.84 -9.09
C LEU A 29 9.42 -8.45 -10.13
N GLY A 30 9.00 -7.93 -11.29
CA GLY A 30 9.92 -7.46 -12.33
C GLY A 30 10.82 -6.32 -11.83
N ALA A 31 10.24 -5.33 -11.15
CA ALA A 31 10.99 -4.21 -10.58
C ALA A 31 11.96 -4.67 -9.47
N LEU A 32 11.51 -5.55 -8.58
CA LEU A 32 12.32 -6.09 -7.48
C LEU A 32 13.44 -7.01 -7.98
N LYS A 33 13.22 -7.81 -9.03
CA LYS A 33 14.28 -8.66 -9.61
C LYS A 33 15.42 -7.79 -10.18
N ALA A 34 15.08 -6.65 -10.79
CA ALA A 34 16.06 -5.73 -11.38
C ALA A 34 16.82 -4.89 -10.33
N ALA A 35 16.12 -4.34 -9.33
CA ALA A 35 16.71 -3.44 -8.34
C ALA A 35 17.22 -4.15 -7.07
N GLY A 36 16.70 -5.34 -6.78
CA GLY A 36 16.77 -5.94 -5.45
C GLY A 36 15.96 -5.16 -4.41
N GLY A 37 15.82 -5.73 -3.21
CA GLY A 37 15.26 -5.03 -2.07
C GLY A 37 14.26 -5.86 -1.26
N LEU A 38 13.31 -5.16 -0.65
CA LEU A 38 12.38 -5.72 0.32
C LEU A 38 10.96 -5.67 -0.21
N TRP A 39 10.22 -6.78 -0.12
CA TRP A 39 8.79 -6.83 -0.35
C TRP A 39 8.06 -7.14 0.94
N PHE A 40 7.37 -6.12 1.47
CA PHE A 40 6.54 -6.21 2.65
C PHE A 40 5.05 -6.37 2.29
N GLY A 41 4.36 -7.33 2.91
CA GLY A 41 2.92 -7.48 2.71
C GLY A 41 2.28 -8.66 3.44
N TRP A 42 0.97 -8.86 3.25
CA TRP A 42 0.24 -9.95 3.92
C TRP A 42 0.55 -11.28 3.25
N SER A 43 0.87 -12.31 4.06
CA SER A 43 1.07 -13.69 3.59
C SER A 43 -0.19 -14.31 2.98
N GLY A 44 -1.37 -13.78 3.31
CA GLY A 44 -2.65 -14.39 3.00
C GLY A 44 -3.18 -15.32 4.10
N GLU A 45 -2.40 -15.51 5.17
CA GLU A 45 -2.79 -16.34 6.31
C GLU A 45 -3.49 -15.50 7.38
N ILE A 46 -4.55 -16.06 7.95
CA ILE A 46 -5.24 -15.52 9.11
C ILE A 46 -4.72 -16.27 10.34
N GLY A 47 -4.29 -15.54 11.36
CA GLY A 47 -3.73 -16.11 12.56
C GLY A 47 -3.28 -15.04 13.54
N ASP A 48 -2.43 -15.41 14.50
CA ASP A 48 -1.90 -14.46 15.47
C ASP A 48 -1.07 -13.37 14.77
N ASP A 49 -1.53 -12.12 14.90
CA ASP A 49 -0.90 -10.94 14.33
C ASP A 49 0.18 -10.35 15.26
N GLN A 50 0.36 -10.85 16.46
CA GLN A 50 1.49 -10.45 17.32
C GLN A 50 2.79 -11.17 16.97
N LYS A 51 2.72 -12.20 16.11
CA LYS A 51 3.90 -12.90 15.62
C LYS A 51 4.85 -11.96 14.89
N PRO A 52 6.18 -12.18 15.02
CA PRO A 52 7.17 -11.45 14.26
C PRO A 52 6.95 -11.69 12.76
N LEU A 53 7.42 -10.75 11.94
CA LEU A 53 7.35 -10.85 10.48
C LEU A 53 8.10 -12.10 10.01
N ASN A 54 7.44 -12.92 9.19
CA ASN A 54 8.11 -14.04 8.56
C ASN A 54 8.93 -13.53 7.38
N THR A 55 10.26 -13.60 7.52
CA THR A 55 11.22 -13.05 6.58
C THR A 55 11.91 -14.16 5.80
N VAL A 56 11.79 -14.13 4.48
CA VAL A 56 12.41 -15.10 3.56
C VAL A 56 13.23 -14.35 2.54
N THR A 57 14.51 -14.70 2.35
CA THR A 57 15.35 -14.09 1.31
C THR A 57 15.61 -15.10 0.20
N ARG A 58 15.40 -14.70 -1.05
CA ARG A 58 15.80 -15.47 -2.24
C ARG A 58 16.40 -14.55 -3.29
N GLY A 59 17.63 -14.86 -3.71
CA GLY A 59 18.39 -13.99 -4.60
C GLY A 59 18.63 -12.63 -3.95
N ASN A 60 18.30 -11.55 -4.67
CA ASN A 60 18.41 -10.16 -4.20
C ASN A 60 17.10 -9.60 -3.61
N ILE A 61 16.10 -10.45 -3.33
CA ILE A 61 14.81 -10.04 -2.80
C ILE A 61 14.61 -10.67 -1.41
N THR A 62 14.22 -9.83 -0.47
CA THR A 62 13.74 -10.25 0.85
C THR A 62 12.24 -10.04 0.91
N TRP A 63 11.48 -11.07 1.28
CA TRP A 63 10.05 -10.98 1.56
C TRP A 63 9.88 -10.88 3.07
N ALA A 64 9.17 -9.85 3.53
CA ALA A 64 8.76 -9.70 4.93
C ALA A 64 7.24 -9.79 4.99
N SER A 65 6.73 -10.93 5.42
CA SER A 65 5.30 -11.20 5.44
C SER A 65 4.69 -11.08 6.83
N PHE A 66 3.51 -10.48 6.92
CA PHE A 66 2.72 -10.43 8.14
C PHE A 66 1.48 -11.29 8.04
N THR A 67 0.94 -11.69 9.20
CA THR A 67 -0.37 -12.31 9.39
C THR A 67 -1.37 -11.27 9.88
N LEU A 68 -2.65 -11.50 9.60
CA LEU A 68 -3.77 -10.72 10.16
C LEU A 68 -4.57 -11.63 11.08
N ASN A 69 -5.02 -11.10 12.22
CA ASN A 69 -6.02 -11.80 13.04
C ASN A 69 -7.39 -11.73 12.33
N GLU A 70 -8.32 -12.55 12.78
CA GLU A 70 -9.64 -12.67 12.14
C GLU A 70 -10.41 -11.35 12.14
N ARG A 71 -10.31 -10.59 13.24
CA ARG A 71 -10.96 -9.29 13.39
C ARG A 71 -10.40 -8.24 12.43
N ASP A 72 -9.09 -8.14 12.34
CA ASP A 72 -8.40 -7.20 11.45
C ASP A 72 -8.58 -7.62 9.98
N HIS A 73 -8.60 -8.92 9.69
CA HIS A 73 -8.96 -9.39 8.36
C HIS A 73 -10.38 -8.93 7.98
N ASP A 74 -11.36 -9.06 8.88
CA ASP A 74 -12.71 -8.59 8.57
C ASP A 74 -12.81 -7.06 8.47
N GLU A 75 -12.43 -6.33 9.52
CA GLU A 75 -12.59 -4.87 9.59
C GLU A 75 -11.77 -4.15 8.49
N TYR A 76 -10.50 -4.51 8.30
CA TYR A 76 -9.61 -3.82 7.34
C TYR A 76 -9.75 -4.35 5.91
N TYR A 77 -9.79 -5.68 5.70
CA TYR A 77 -9.76 -6.25 4.34
C TYR A 77 -11.17 -6.44 3.76
N ASN A 78 -12.06 -7.14 4.46
CA ASN A 78 -13.41 -7.42 3.93
C ASN A 78 -14.27 -6.16 3.91
N GLN A 79 -14.41 -5.50 5.06
CA GLN A 79 -15.35 -4.40 5.23
C GLN A 79 -14.79 -3.11 4.63
N PHE A 80 -13.74 -2.55 5.20
CA PHE A 80 -13.32 -1.22 4.75
C PHE A 80 -12.69 -1.22 3.36
N SER A 81 -11.75 -2.13 3.10
CA SER A 81 -11.09 -2.17 1.80
C SER A 81 -12.04 -2.64 0.70
N ASN A 82 -12.78 -3.74 0.90
CA ASN A 82 -13.57 -4.34 -0.18
C ASN A 82 -15.06 -3.97 -0.19
N ALA A 83 -15.69 -3.62 0.93
CA ALA A 83 -17.09 -3.17 0.96
C ALA A 83 -17.26 -1.64 0.94
N VAL A 84 -16.20 -0.86 1.23
CA VAL A 84 -16.23 0.61 1.13
C VAL A 84 -15.35 1.12 0.00
N LEU A 85 -14.02 0.94 0.10
CA LEU A 85 -13.09 1.56 -0.83
C LEU A 85 -13.24 1.00 -2.25
N TRP A 86 -13.30 -0.33 -2.40
CA TRP A 86 -13.45 -0.96 -3.70
C TRP A 86 -14.71 -0.48 -4.47
N PRO A 87 -15.95 -0.58 -3.94
CA PRO A 87 -17.12 -0.14 -4.68
C PRO A 87 -17.08 1.36 -4.96
N ALA A 88 -16.58 2.15 -4.01
CA ALA A 88 -16.46 3.58 -4.17
C ALA A 88 -15.46 3.96 -5.30
N PHE A 89 -14.29 3.30 -5.40
CA PHE A 89 -13.36 3.46 -6.53
C PHE A 89 -13.92 3.00 -7.88
N HIS A 90 -14.92 2.10 -7.85
CA HIS A 90 -15.62 1.60 -9.02
C HIS A 90 -16.91 2.36 -9.36
N TYR A 91 -17.22 3.47 -8.67
CA TYR A 91 -18.45 4.27 -8.89
C TYR A 91 -19.73 3.51 -8.54
N ARG A 92 -19.62 2.44 -7.75
CA ARG A 92 -20.75 1.68 -7.23
C ARG A 92 -21.09 2.16 -5.83
N LEU A 93 -21.46 3.44 -5.73
CA LEU A 93 -21.82 4.04 -4.44
C LEU A 93 -23.06 3.36 -3.80
N ASP A 94 -23.89 2.73 -4.62
CA ASP A 94 -25.00 1.88 -4.21
C ASP A 94 -24.57 0.66 -3.37
N LEU A 95 -23.33 0.21 -3.53
CA LEU A 95 -22.77 -0.94 -2.81
C LEU A 95 -21.88 -0.56 -1.63
N VAL A 96 -21.72 0.74 -1.35
CA VAL A 96 -20.85 1.20 -0.26
C VAL A 96 -21.55 0.95 1.08
N ASP A 97 -21.01 0.03 1.87
CA ASP A 97 -21.45 -0.23 3.24
C ASP A 97 -20.44 0.33 4.25
N PHE A 98 -20.61 1.60 4.62
CA PHE A 98 -19.71 2.26 5.56
C PHE A 98 -20.11 1.98 7.01
N GLN A 99 -19.16 1.42 7.77
CA GLN A 99 -19.31 1.17 9.19
C GLN A 99 -18.16 1.83 9.96
N ARG A 100 -18.48 2.48 11.09
CA ARG A 100 -17.45 3.12 11.94
C ARG A 100 -16.39 2.12 12.44
N PRO A 101 -16.75 0.90 12.90
CA PRO A 101 -15.75 -0.07 13.36
C PRO A 101 -14.77 -0.51 12.26
N SER A 102 -15.24 -0.68 11.02
CA SER A 102 -14.36 -1.06 9.90
C SER A 102 -13.39 0.06 9.55
N TRP A 103 -13.82 1.32 9.65
CA TRP A 103 -12.92 2.46 9.52
C TRP A 103 -11.82 2.49 10.58
N ASP A 104 -12.19 2.31 11.85
CA ASP A 104 -11.23 2.32 12.95
C ASP A 104 -10.26 1.12 12.85
N GLY A 105 -10.75 -0.05 12.42
CA GLY A 105 -9.93 -1.20 12.10
C GLY A 105 -8.94 -0.94 10.96
N TYR A 106 -9.40 -0.31 9.88
CA TYR A 106 -8.54 0.05 8.75
C TYR A 106 -7.37 0.97 9.14
N LEU A 107 -7.63 1.98 9.96
CA LEU A 107 -6.59 2.88 10.48
C LEU A 107 -5.66 2.16 11.46
N ARG A 108 -6.22 1.36 12.38
CA ARG A 108 -5.44 0.58 13.37
C ARG A 108 -4.47 -0.37 12.68
N VAL A 109 -4.92 -1.13 11.68
CA VAL A 109 -4.08 -2.06 10.93
C VAL A 109 -2.96 -1.31 10.21
N ASN A 110 -3.27 -0.22 9.49
CA ASN A 110 -2.23 0.58 8.83
C ASN A 110 -1.17 1.11 9.79
N ALA A 111 -1.57 1.61 10.96
CA ALA A 111 -0.65 2.09 11.99
C ALA A 111 0.23 0.96 12.56
N ASN A 112 -0.36 -0.22 12.83
CA ASN A 112 0.38 -1.38 13.31
C ASN A 112 1.36 -1.91 12.28
N LEU A 113 0.96 -1.99 11.01
CA LEU A 113 1.83 -2.41 9.91
C LEU A 113 3.01 -1.43 9.71
N ALA A 114 2.77 -0.12 9.84
CA ALA A 114 3.84 0.88 9.77
C ALA A 114 4.88 0.69 10.89
N LYS A 115 4.44 0.37 12.12
CA LYS A 115 5.32 0.03 13.25
C LYS A 115 6.14 -1.24 13.00
N LYS A 116 5.51 -2.27 12.40
CA LYS A 116 6.19 -3.52 12.05
C LYS A 116 7.25 -3.32 10.95
N LEU A 117 7.00 -2.44 9.99
CA LEU A 117 7.95 -2.13 8.92
C LEU A 117 9.11 -1.26 9.39
N LEU A 118 8.88 -0.35 10.34
CA LEU A 118 9.89 0.60 10.84
C LEU A 118 11.30 0.01 11.10
N PRO A 119 11.47 -1.11 11.84
CA PRO A 119 12.80 -1.67 12.10
C PRO A 119 13.49 -2.25 10.85
N LEU A 120 12.74 -2.44 9.76
CA LEU A 120 13.27 -2.93 8.49
C LEU A 120 13.62 -1.79 7.53
N ILE A 121 13.41 -0.51 7.87
CA ILE A 121 13.69 0.63 6.98
C ILE A 121 15.11 1.14 7.23
N GLU A 122 15.88 1.31 6.17
CA GLU A 122 17.19 1.97 6.19
C GLU A 122 17.08 3.43 5.71
N PRO A 123 17.99 4.33 6.13
CA PRO A 123 17.88 5.78 5.84
C PRO A 123 17.77 6.15 4.35
N ASP A 124 18.40 5.39 3.46
CA ASP A 124 18.43 5.67 2.02
C ASP A 124 17.31 4.96 1.23
N ASP A 125 16.48 4.15 1.89
CA ASP A 125 15.44 3.35 1.25
C ASP A 125 14.44 4.21 0.49
N ILE A 126 13.99 3.68 -0.65
CA ILE A 126 12.86 4.22 -1.41
C ILE A 126 11.65 3.33 -1.13
N LEU A 127 10.65 3.88 -0.46
CA LEU A 127 9.41 3.16 -0.18
C LEU A 127 8.41 3.35 -1.30
N TRP A 128 7.85 2.24 -1.76
CA TRP A 128 6.85 2.21 -2.81
C TRP A 128 5.61 1.47 -2.32
N ILE A 129 4.58 2.23 -1.96
CA ILE A 129 3.33 1.74 -1.40
C ILE A 129 2.33 1.49 -2.54
N HIS A 130 1.71 0.33 -2.52
CA HIS A 130 0.76 -0.11 -3.53
C HIS A 130 -0.65 -0.32 -2.99
N ASP A 131 -1.58 0.21 -3.78
CA ASP A 131 -3.01 -0.04 -3.76
C ASP A 131 -3.78 0.62 -2.62
N TYR A 132 -5.11 0.59 -2.75
CA TYR A 132 -6.04 1.32 -1.88
C TYR A 132 -6.08 0.85 -0.43
N HIS A 133 -5.60 -0.36 -0.14
CA HIS A 133 -5.54 -0.91 1.21
C HIS A 133 -4.62 -0.09 2.14
N LEU A 134 -3.64 0.61 1.57
CA LEU A 134 -2.55 1.27 2.30
C LEU A 134 -2.57 2.80 2.15
N LEU A 135 -3.75 3.40 1.95
CA LEU A 135 -3.87 4.86 1.78
C LEU A 135 -3.30 5.66 2.98
N PRO A 136 -3.54 5.28 4.25
CA PRO A 136 -2.99 5.98 5.41
C PRO A 136 -1.50 5.71 5.64
N PHE A 137 -0.93 4.67 5.01
CA PHE A 137 0.35 4.10 5.39
C PHE A 137 1.51 5.09 5.34
N ALA A 138 1.56 5.95 4.31
CA ALA A 138 2.58 7.01 4.23
C ALA A 138 2.47 8.01 5.39
N SER A 139 1.25 8.38 5.78
CA SER A 139 1.03 9.27 6.92
C SER A 139 1.44 8.61 8.24
N GLU A 140 1.14 7.32 8.42
CA GLU A 140 1.55 6.58 9.61
C GLU A 140 3.08 6.46 9.72
N LEU A 141 3.78 6.20 8.63
CA LEU A 141 5.26 6.19 8.62
C LEU A 141 5.85 7.55 8.99
N ARG A 142 5.25 8.65 8.52
CA ARG A 142 5.71 10.00 8.83
C ARG A 142 5.52 10.34 10.31
N LYS A 143 4.42 9.90 10.94
CA LYS A 143 4.22 10.02 12.40
C LYS A 143 5.30 9.29 13.19
N LEU A 144 5.87 8.22 12.64
CA LEU A 144 6.97 7.46 13.22
C LEU A 144 8.37 8.06 12.91
N GLY A 145 8.44 9.22 12.26
CA GLY A 145 9.71 9.91 11.97
C GLY A 145 10.45 9.41 10.72
N VAL A 146 9.83 8.55 9.90
CA VAL A 146 10.41 8.09 8.63
C VAL A 146 10.49 9.28 7.67
N ASN A 147 11.69 9.64 7.22
CA ASN A 147 11.93 10.76 6.28
C ASN A 147 12.29 10.31 4.85
N ASN A 148 12.32 8.99 4.61
CA ASN A 148 12.59 8.39 3.32
C ASN A 148 11.67 8.90 2.20
N ARG A 149 12.10 8.72 0.95
CA ARG A 149 11.26 8.98 -0.22
C ARG A 149 10.15 7.95 -0.28
N ILE A 150 8.90 8.41 -0.26
CA ILE A 150 7.71 7.56 -0.31
C ILE A 150 6.94 7.85 -1.60
N GLY A 151 6.78 6.83 -2.44
CA GLY A 151 5.90 6.81 -3.58
C GLY A 151 4.61 6.03 -3.27
N PHE A 152 3.47 6.52 -3.75
CA PHE A 152 2.20 5.78 -3.68
C PHE A 152 1.66 5.51 -5.09
N PHE A 153 1.25 4.27 -5.34
CA PHE A 153 0.65 3.81 -6.59
C PHE A 153 -0.71 3.17 -6.31
N CYS A 154 -1.77 3.67 -6.93
CA CYS A 154 -3.09 3.05 -6.88
C CYS A 154 -3.46 2.49 -8.26
N THR A 155 -3.93 1.26 -8.29
CA THR A 155 -4.31 0.58 -9.54
C THR A 155 -5.52 1.23 -10.22
N PHE A 156 -6.36 1.93 -9.45
CA PHE A 156 -7.56 2.60 -9.97
C PHE A 156 -7.27 4.00 -10.52
N ARG A 157 -8.07 4.42 -11.51
CA ARG A 157 -7.89 5.68 -12.24
C ARG A 157 -7.97 6.92 -11.33
N SER A 158 -7.00 7.83 -11.48
CA SER A 158 -6.84 9.07 -10.70
C SER A 158 -8.00 10.09 -10.76
N ARG A 159 -8.72 10.21 -11.89
CA ARG A 159 -9.83 11.19 -12.02
C ARG A 159 -10.95 10.99 -10.97
N ARG A 160 -10.89 9.88 -10.22
CA ARG A 160 -11.86 9.35 -9.28
C ARG A 160 -11.55 9.67 -7.79
N LEU A 161 -10.30 10.02 -7.44
CA LEU A 161 -9.85 10.20 -6.05
C LEU A 161 -10.41 11.46 -5.36
N ARG A 162 -10.57 12.56 -6.11
CA ARG A 162 -11.10 13.84 -5.59
C ARG A 162 -12.59 13.78 -5.26
N PHE A 163 -13.35 12.95 -5.96
CA PHE A 163 -14.77 12.73 -5.67
C PHE A 163 -14.95 11.93 -4.39
N LEU A 164 -14.13 10.88 -4.21
CA LEU A 164 -14.20 9.98 -3.06
C LEU A 164 -13.82 10.61 -1.73
N THR A 165 -12.77 11.44 -1.73
CA THR A 165 -12.40 12.21 -0.53
C THR A 165 -13.50 13.18 -0.09
N ARG A 166 -14.36 13.63 -1.01
CA ARG A 166 -15.47 14.54 -0.72
C ARG A 166 -16.76 13.80 -0.34
N CYS A 167 -17.05 12.65 -0.96
CA CYS A 167 -18.23 11.83 -0.68
C CYS A 167 -18.13 11.03 0.63
N LEU A 168 -16.96 10.48 0.94
CA LEU A 168 -16.78 9.65 2.15
C LEU A 168 -16.53 10.46 3.44
N ARG A 169 -16.60 11.80 3.39
CA ARG A 169 -16.20 12.72 4.49
C ARG A 169 -14.92 12.28 5.20
N MET A 170 -13.98 11.72 4.45
CA MET A 170 -12.70 11.27 4.98
C MET A 170 -11.86 12.49 5.30
N PRO A 171 -11.40 12.70 6.55
CA PRO A 171 -10.54 13.82 6.88
C PRO A 171 -9.28 13.78 6.02
N SER A 172 -9.16 14.69 5.05
CA SER A 172 -7.99 15.06 4.25
C SER A 172 -6.78 14.08 4.23
N PHE A 173 -7.00 12.83 3.82
CA PHE A 173 -5.91 11.82 3.68
C PHE A 173 -4.87 12.18 2.62
N LEU A 174 -5.25 13.03 1.66
CA LEU A 174 -4.45 13.35 0.48
C LEU A 174 -3.63 14.63 0.63
N SER A 175 -3.67 15.33 1.77
CA SER A 175 -3.22 16.73 1.82
C SER A 175 -1.80 16.99 2.31
N SER A 176 -1.11 16.04 2.97
CA SER A 176 0.03 16.48 3.80
C SER A 176 1.38 15.78 3.59
N SER A 177 1.45 14.57 3.02
CA SER A 177 2.64 13.74 3.33
C SER A 177 3.22 12.86 2.21
N VAL A 178 2.68 12.89 0.99
CA VAL A 178 3.21 12.07 -0.11
C VAL A 178 4.00 12.94 -1.09
N THR A 179 5.32 12.84 -1.05
CA THR A 179 6.25 13.62 -1.90
C THR A 179 6.11 13.27 -3.39
N THR A 180 5.63 12.06 -3.71
CA THR A 180 5.31 11.63 -5.08
C THR A 180 4.12 10.67 -5.08
N ILE A 181 2.93 11.18 -5.37
CA ILE A 181 1.81 10.32 -5.79
C ILE A 181 2.02 10.02 -7.28
N CYS A 182 2.58 8.87 -7.62
CA CYS A 182 2.63 8.38 -9.00
C CYS A 182 1.34 7.61 -9.29
N LEU A 183 0.30 8.35 -9.67
CA LEU A 183 -0.94 7.78 -10.20
C LEU A 183 -0.71 7.29 -11.63
N ALA A 184 -0.11 6.12 -11.80
CA ALA A 184 -0.02 5.48 -13.11
C ALA A 184 -1.24 4.55 -13.32
N SER A 185 -2.22 5.03 -14.10
CA SER A 185 -3.32 4.18 -14.58
C SER A 185 -2.93 3.54 -15.92
N ARG A 186 -3.27 2.25 -16.13
CA ARG A 186 -3.08 1.56 -17.42
C ARG A 186 -3.67 2.37 -18.58
N PRO A 187 -2.95 2.57 -19.71
CA PRO A 187 -3.55 3.05 -20.93
C PRO A 187 -3.87 1.90 -21.87
N ILE A 188 -5.07 1.91 -22.44
CA ILE A 188 -5.28 1.40 -23.79
C ILE A 188 -4.82 2.57 -24.68
N THR A 189 -3.80 2.32 -25.52
CA THR A 189 -3.34 3.11 -26.68
C THR A 189 -2.56 4.44 -26.54
N THR A 190 -2.00 4.84 -25.40
CA THR A 190 -0.95 5.89 -25.43
C THR A 190 -0.07 5.82 -24.19
N GLY A 191 1.25 5.86 -24.36
CA GLY A 191 2.27 5.53 -23.35
C GLY A 191 2.07 6.09 -21.94
N TRP A 192 2.72 5.45 -20.97
CA TRP A 192 2.72 5.79 -19.55
C TRP A 192 2.83 7.30 -19.31
N ARG A 193 1.73 7.93 -18.87
CA ARG A 193 1.77 9.30 -18.34
C ARG A 193 2.02 9.24 -16.84
N PHE A 194 3.26 9.48 -16.45
CA PHE A 194 3.62 9.76 -15.07
C PHE A 194 3.20 11.19 -14.73
N LEU A 195 2.21 11.36 -13.86
CA LEU A 195 1.94 12.65 -13.21
C LEU A 195 2.78 12.69 -11.93
N ILE A 196 3.96 13.31 -12.01
CA ILE A 196 4.77 13.64 -10.83
C ILE A 196 4.19 14.93 -10.25
N ALA A 197 3.40 14.83 -9.19
CA ALA A 197 3.07 15.99 -8.37
C ALA A 197 4.21 16.20 -7.36
N SER A 198 5.25 16.95 -7.75
CA SER A 198 6.25 17.43 -6.80
C SER A 198 5.79 18.78 -6.24
N ARG A 199 5.47 18.83 -4.95
CA ARG A 199 5.57 20.07 -4.17
C ARG A 199 6.08 19.74 -2.78
N TYR A 200 7.40 19.78 -2.65
CA TYR A 200 8.06 20.25 -1.44
C TYR A 200 9.39 20.89 -1.84
N ARG A 201 9.48 22.22 -1.74
CA ARG A 201 10.74 22.95 -1.62
C ARG A 201 10.77 23.50 -0.19
N PRO A 202 11.67 23.05 0.69
CA PRO A 202 11.95 23.80 1.90
C PRO A 202 12.83 24.99 1.48
N GLY A 203 12.35 26.21 1.73
CA GLY A 203 13.15 27.42 1.63
C GLY A 203 13.30 28.01 3.03
N TRP A 204 14.56 28.13 3.46
CA TRP A 204 15.14 29.00 4.49
C TRP A 204 14.39 29.17 5.81
#